data_AF-A0A842VRA2-F1
#
_entry.id   AF-A0A842VRA2-F1
#
_cell.length_a   1.000
_cell.length_b   1.000
_cell.length_c   1.000
_cell.angle_alpha   90.00
_cell.angle_beta   90.00
_cell.angle_gamma   90.00
#
_symmetry.space_group_name_H-M   'P 1'
#
loop_
_entity.id
_entity.type
_entity.pdbx_description
1 polymer ?
#
loop_
_entity_poly.entity_id
_entity_poly.type
_entity_poly.pdbx_seq_one_letter_code
_entity_poly.pdbx_strand_id
1 'polypeptide(L)'
;MGILNQIRGPEKPKFFDSFGPDSLKVLIRTSNYWASLNENRYPLAMNHALNGFYKFIECPCSENCTCKKLGCEGHWVIDPKISYSKYLNHFLECFVHYKIRENVKNNNIEKGRGKNAVAAINFFKEKWETISLQNSKCLICDDWLSKYWKNELNTLPIKSDHIYHAKWISLLNIDTFIPIDNGSAKLFKRLYPRKKYIECLCRLREDIIDYLERNKMSMPKFRQLDKPGEFFKELDNINSSRPLSRIIDKIFYAP
;
A
#
# COMPACT_ATOMS: atom_id res chain seq x y z
N MET A 1 -16.98 -18.06 -12.49
CA MET A 1 -18.02 -17.10 -12.01
C MET A 1 -18.60 -17.61 -10.69
N GLY A 2 -18.09 -17.16 -9.54
CA GLY A 2 -18.49 -17.66 -8.22
C GLY A 2 -17.31 -17.52 -7.28
N ILE A 3 -17.16 -16.37 -6.62
CA ILE A 3 -17.57 -16.13 -5.22
C ILE A 3 -18.06 -14.67 -5.02
N LEU A 4 -17.99 -13.84 -6.07
CA LEU A 4 -18.30 -12.39 -5.99
C LEU A 4 -19.80 -12.06 -5.88
N ASN A 5 -20.69 -12.97 -6.26
CA ASN A 5 -22.14 -12.68 -6.35
C ASN A 5 -22.92 -12.88 -5.04
N GLN A 6 -22.33 -13.41 -3.98
CA GLN A 6 -23.04 -13.69 -2.71
C GLN A 6 -22.86 -12.62 -1.62
N ILE A 7 -22.34 -11.44 -1.97
CA ILE A 7 -21.99 -10.41 -0.97
C ILE A 7 -22.59 -9.04 -1.31
N ARG A 8 -23.90 -8.98 -1.59
CA ARG A 8 -24.62 -7.72 -1.76
C ARG A 8 -25.67 -7.53 -0.66
N GLY A 9 -25.22 -7.02 0.49
CA GLY A 9 -26.10 -6.26 1.39
C GLY A 9 -26.37 -4.87 0.80
N PRO A 10 -27.19 -4.01 1.45
CA PRO A 10 -27.50 -2.68 0.95
C PRO A 10 -26.21 -1.92 0.63
N GLU A 11 -26.09 -1.41 -0.60
CA GLU A 11 -24.90 -0.72 -1.08
C GLU A 11 -24.72 0.58 -0.29
N LYS A 12 -23.82 0.54 0.70
CA LYS A 12 -23.26 1.78 1.24
C LYS A 12 -22.59 2.54 0.08
N PRO A 13 -22.70 3.88 0.03
CA PRO A 13 -22.01 4.67 -0.98
C PRO A 13 -20.51 4.33 -0.97
N LYS A 14 -19.93 4.18 -2.16
CA LYS A 14 -18.50 3.86 -2.29
C LYS A 14 -17.70 5.02 -1.74
N PHE A 15 -16.59 4.74 -1.06
CA PHE A 15 -15.84 5.79 -0.38
C PHE A 15 -15.36 6.88 -1.34
N PHE A 16 -14.93 6.46 -2.54
CA PHE A 16 -14.45 7.36 -3.59
C PHE A 16 -15.57 8.18 -4.27
N ASP A 17 -16.84 7.89 -4.02
CA ASP A 17 -17.96 8.71 -4.52
C ASP A 17 -18.06 10.06 -3.85
N SER A 18 -17.43 10.21 -2.68
CA SER A 18 -17.37 11.47 -1.94
C SER A 18 -16.36 12.47 -2.52
N PHE A 19 -15.58 12.07 -3.54
CA PHE A 19 -14.52 12.90 -4.11
C PHE A 19 -14.70 13.08 -5.63
N GLY A 20 -14.49 14.32 -6.09
CA GLY A 20 -14.09 14.61 -7.46
C GLY A 20 -12.55 14.64 -7.60
N PRO A 21 -12.02 14.74 -8.84
CA PRO A 21 -10.59 14.72 -9.12
C PRO A 21 -9.78 15.74 -8.31
N ASP A 22 -10.26 16.99 -8.25
CA ASP A 22 -9.55 18.06 -7.55
C ASP A 22 -9.59 17.88 -6.03
N SER A 23 -10.74 17.48 -5.47
CA SER A 23 -10.84 17.20 -4.03
C SER A 23 -9.95 16.04 -3.59
N LEU A 24 -9.84 14.97 -4.40
CA LEU A 24 -8.96 13.85 -4.09
C LEU A 24 -7.49 14.27 -4.19
N LYS A 25 -7.14 15.06 -5.21
CA LYS A 25 -5.81 15.66 -5.34
C LYS A 25 -5.48 16.47 -4.09
N VAL A 26 -6.35 17.40 -3.68
CA VAL A 26 -6.16 18.24 -2.49
C VAL A 26 -5.94 17.38 -1.25
N LEU A 27 -6.78 16.36 -1.02
CA LEU A 27 -6.64 15.43 0.11
C LEU A 27 -5.24 14.78 0.16
N ILE A 28 -4.77 14.25 -0.97
CA ILE A 28 -3.45 13.61 -1.08
C ILE A 28 -2.32 14.63 -0.85
N ARG A 29 -2.45 15.87 -1.36
CA ARG A 29 -1.46 16.94 -1.13
C ARG A 29 -1.41 17.38 0.31
N THR A 30 -2.56 17.55 0.95
CA THR A 30 -2.66 17.90 2.37
C THR A 30 -1.97 16.85 3.24
N SER A 31 -2.09 15.55 2.89
CA SER A 31 -1.34 14.50 3.58
C SER A 31 0.18 14.68 3.47
N ASN A 32 0.71 15.03 2.29
CA ASN A 32 2.14 15.32 2.11
C ASN A 32 2.59 16.57 2.88
N TYR A 33 1.78 17.63 2.86
CA TYR A 33 2.05 18.86 3.62
C TYR A 33 2.14 18.59 5.12
N TRP A 34 1.18 17.86 5.69
CA TRP A 34 1.24 17.50 7.11
C TRP A 34 2.40 16.56 7.42
N ALA A 35 2.76 15.66 6.50
CA ALA A 35 3.93 14.82 6.67
C ALA A 35 5.22 15.65 6.75
N SER A 36 5.38 16.70 5.93
CA SER A 36 6.56 17.55 5.98
C SER A 36 6.62 18.39 7.25
N LEU A 37 5.49 18.98 7.67
CA LEU A 37 5.41 19.76 8.91
C LEU A 37 5.73 18.94 10.17
N ASN A 38 5.31 17.67 10.20
CA ASN A 38 5.54 16.78 11.34
C ASN A 38 6.90 16.06 11.28
N GLU A 39 7.81 16.50 10.39
CA GLU A 39 9.11 15.86 10.15
C GLU A 39 9.01 14.35 9.89
N ASN A 40 7.89 13.91 9.32
CA ASN A 40 7.67 12.50 9.02
C ASN A 40 8.58 12.10 7.86
N ARG A 41 9.63 11.32 8.17
CA ARG A 41 10.60 10.84 7.18
C ARG A 41 10.08 9.72 6.28
N TYR A 42 8.82 9.29 6.41
CA TYR A 42 8.24 8.23 5.59
C TYR A 42 8.35 8.49 4.07
N PRO A 43 8.00 9.68 3.53
CA PRO A 43 8.13 9.95 2.09
C PRO A 43 9.59 9.86 1.60
N LEU A 44 10.54 10.33 2.41
CA LEU A 44 11.98 10.26 2.12
C LEU A 44 12.49 8.82 2.10
N ALA A 45 12.20 8.05 3.16
CA ALA A 45 12.57 6.64 3.27
C ALA A 45 11.97 5.81 2.14
N MET A 46 10.71 6.08 1.79
CA MET A 46 10.04 5.39 0.70
C MET A 46 10.73 5.69 -0.63
N ASN A 47 11.06 6.96 -0.85
CA ASN A 47 11.72 7.38 -2.07
C ASN A 47 13.13 6.78 -2.24
N HIS A 48 13.92 6.76 -1.18
CA HIS A 48 15.24 6.11 -1.20
C HIS A 48 15.12 4.63 -1.63
N ALA A 49 14.12 3.93 -1.10
CA ALA A 49 13.82 2.56 -1.49
C ALA A 49 13.42 2.43 -2.98
N LEU A 50 12.54 3.32 -3.47
CA LEU A 50 12.09 3.30 -4.87
C LEU A 50 13.25 3.42 -5.86
N ASN A 51 14.31 4.15 -5.48
CA ASN A 51 15.53 4.30 -6.27
C ASN A 51 16.61 3.25 -5.94
N GLY A 52 16.41 2.43 -4.90
CA GLY A 52 17.43 1.52 -4.38
C GLY A 52 17.16 0.03 -4.61
N PHE A 53 15.89 -0.40 -4.60
CA PHE A 53 15.54 -1.81 -4.75
C PHE A 53 14.09 -2.07 -5.21
N TYR A 54 13.39 -1.04 -5.68
CA TYR A 54 12.21 -1.24 -6.51
C TYR A 54 12.54 -0.83 -7.95
N LYS A 55 11.74 -1.32 -8.89
CA LYS A 55 11.82 -0.95 -10.30
C LYS A 55 10.41 -0.76 -10.85
N PHE A 56 10.25 0.24 -11.69
CA PHE A 56 9.03 0.43 -12.48
C PHE A 56 9.21 -0.35 -13.80
N ILE A 57 8.47 -1.43 -13.97
CA ILE A 57 8.51 -2.25 -15.18
C ILE A 57 7.36 -1.86 -16.09
N GLU A 58 7.54 -2.02 -17.39
CA GLU A 58 6.45 -1.91 -18.37
C GLU A 58 5.29 -2.85 -17.98
N CYS A 59 4.06 -2.39 -18.18
CA CYS A 59 2.87 -3.14 -17.79
C CYS A 59 2.82 -4.49 -18.52
N PRO A 60 2.95 -5.64 -17.82
CA PRO A 60 3.01 -6.96 -18.43
C PRO A 60 1.62 -7.55 -18.73
N CYS A 61 0.56 -6.77 -18.53
CA CYS A 61 -0.81 -7.23 -18.72
C CYS A 61 -1.23 -7.17 -20.19
N SER A 62 -2.12 -8.07 -20.58
CA SER A 62 -2.78 -7.99 -21.89
C SER A 62 -3.69 -6.76 -21.99
N GLU A 63 -3.97 -6.32 -23.22
CA GLU A 63 -4.86 -5.19 -23.52
C GLU A 63 -6.26 -5.32 -22.93
N ASN A 64 -6.70 -6.55 -22.64
CA ASN A 64 -8.00 -6.82 -22.04
C ASN A 64 -8.05 -6.60 -20.52
N CYS A 65 -6.89 -6.54 -19.85
CA CYS A 65 -6.81 -6.33 -18.42
C CYS A 65 -7.35 -4.95 -18.03
N THR A 66 -8.10 -4.87 -16.93
CA THR A 66 -8.65 -3.59 -16.43
C THR A 66 -7.59 -2.50 -16.28
N CYS A 67 -6.37 -2.82 -15.80
CA CYS A 67 -5.32 -1.80 -15.67
C CYS A 67 -4.88 -1.22 -17.04
N LYS A 68 -4.78 -2.06 -18.09
CA LYS A 68 -4.41 -1.62 -19.45
C LYS A 68 -5.48 -0.75 -20.07
N LYS A 69 -6.76 -1.10 -19.91
CA LYS A 69 -7.91 -0.28 -20.34
C LYS A 69 -7.91 1.11 -19.68
N LEU A 70 -7.40 1.21 -18.46
CA LEU A 70 -7.22 2.48 -17.73
C LEU A 70 -5.88 3.18 -18.07
N GLY A 71 -5.16 2.73 -19.10
CA GLY A 71 -3.92 3.33 -19.58
C GLY A 71 -2.69 3.03 -18.73
N CYS A 72 -2.63 1.89 -18.04
CA CYS A 72 -1.47 1.52 -17.24
C CYS A 72 -0.21 1.35 -18.11
N GLU A 73 0.80 2.18 -17.84
CA GLU A 73 2.11 2.15 -18.50
C GLU A 73 3.07 1.16 -17.81
N GLY A 74 2.89 0.92 -16.51
CA GLY A 74 3.81 0.08 -15.75
C GLY A 74 3.41 -0.19 -14.31
N HIS A 75 4.13 -1.13 -13.70
CA HIS A 75 3.95 -1.57 -12.33
C HIS A 75 5.24 -1.41 -11.52
N TRP A 76 5.10 -1.06 -10.24
CA TRP A 76 6.21 -1.07 -9.31
C TRP A 76 6.41 -2.47 -8.74
N VAL A 77 7.62 -3.00 -8.88
CA VAL A 77 7.99 -4.33 -8.36
C VAL A 77 9.27 -4.24 -7.54
N ILE A 78 9.40 -5.10 -6.54
CA ILE A 78 10.60 -5.20 -5.71
C ILE A 78 11.69 -5.99 -6.47
N ASP A 79 12.96 -5.70 -6.20
CA ASP A 79 14.07 -6.51 -6.64
C ASP A 79 13.92 -7.93 -6.04
N PRO A 80 13.76 -8.99 -6.85
CA PRO A 80 13.61 -10.35 -6.35
C PRO A 80 14.86 -10.86 -5.61
N LYS A 81 16.01 -10.17 -5.71
CA LYS A 81 17.25 -10.51 -5.01
C LYS A 81 17.51 -9.69 -3.75
N ILE A 82 16.54 -8.89 -3.30
CA ILE A 82 16.70 -8.12 -2.07
C ILE A 82 16.99 -9.06 -0.88
N SER A 83 17.98 -8.71 -0.06
CA SER A 83 18.25 -9.44 1.17
C SER A 83 17.26 -9.07 2.28
N TYR A 84 16.98 -10.03 3.16
CA TYR A 84 16.14 -9.80 4.35
C TYR A 84 16.61 -8.58 5.16
N SER A 85 17.93 -8.43 5.37
CA SER A 85 18.51 -7.32 6.14
C SER A 85 18.23 -5.96 5.49
N LYS A 86 18.42 -5.84 4.17
CA LYS A 86 18.14 -4.60 3.42
C LYS A 86 16.65 -4.25 3.51
N TYR A 87 15.80 -5.25 3.37
CA TYR A 87 14.36 -5.09 3.49
C TYR A 87 13.92 -4.68 4.91
N LEU A 88 14.44 -5.36 5.94
CA LEU A 88 14.15 -5.08 7.35
C LEU A 88 14.50 -3.64 7.71
N ASN A 89 15.69 -3.17 7.33
CA ASN A 89 16.10 -1.80 7.58
C ASN A 89 15.11 -0.80 6.96
N HIS A 90 14.67 -1.05 5.73
CA HIS A 90 13.65 -0.21 5.10
C HIS A 90 12.30 -0.24 5.82
N PHE A 91 11.83 -1.41 6.25
CA PHE A 91 10.61 -1.52 7.06
C PHE A 91 10.71 -0.71 8.36
N LEU A 92 11.84 -0.79 9.06
CA LEU A 92 12.09 -0.03 10.28
C LEU A 92 12.11 1.48 10.02
N GLU A 93 12.74 1.92 8.93
CA GLU A 93 12.77 3.32 8.50
C GLU A 93 11.36 3.87 8.23
N CYS A 94 10.52 3.08 7.55
CA CYS A 94 9.18 3.50 7.20
C CYS A 94 8.20 3.50 8.37
N PHE A 95 8.24 2.50 9.25
CA PHE A 95 7.12 2.23 10.14
C PHE A 95 7.44 2.12 11.63
N VAL A 96 8.72 2.17 11.98
CA VAL A 96 9.16 2.12 13.37
C VAL A 96 9.79 3.46 13.74
N HIS A 97 9.36 4.02 14.87
CA HIS A 97 9.86 5.30 15.35
C HIS A 97 11.35 5.21 15.66
N TYR A 98 12.14 6.21 15.23
CA TYR A 98 13.61 6.16 15.25
C TYR A 98 14.19 5.79 16.62
N LYS A 99 13.64 6.34 17.71
CA LYS A 99 14.07 6.06 19.10
C LYS A 99 14.02 4.58 19.52
N ILE A 100 13.19 3.76 18.85
CA ILE A 100 12.99 2.35 19.25
C ILE A 100 13.44 1.36 18.17
N ARG A 101 14.00 1.82 17.03
CA ARG A 101 14.35 0.95 15.90
C ARG A 101 15.33 -0.14 16.28
N GLU A 102 16.43 0.21 16.95
CA GLU A 102 17.44 -0.76 17.36
C GLU A 102 16.87 -1.79 18.35
N ASN A 103 16.03 -1.35 19.29
CA ASN A 103 15.38 -2.28 20.22
C ASN A 103 14.40 -3.22 19.50
N VAL A 104 13.62 -2.73 18.54
CA VAL A 104 12.74 -3.58 17.71
C VAL A 104 13.56 -4.55 16.86
N LYS A 105 14.64 -4.07 16.23
CA LYS A 105 15.54 -4.87 15.40
C LYS A 105 16.20 -6.01 16.18
N ASN A 106 16.61 -5.73 17.42
CA ASN A 106 17.30 -6.66 18.30
C ASN A 106 16.34 -7.48 19.18
N ASN A 107 15.02 -7.41 18.95
CA ASN A 107 14.01 -8.14 19.74
C ASN A 107 14.00 -7.78 21.25
N ASN A 108 14.38 -6.55 21.60
CA ASN A 108 14.47 -6.04 22.97
C ASN A 108 13.21 -5.24 23.40
N ILE A 109 12.04 -5.53 22.81
CA ILE A 109 10.77 -4.88 23.19
C ILE A 109 9.70 -5.91 23.53
N GLU A 110 9.23 -5.85 24.78
CA GLU A 110 8.26 -6.82 25.31
C GLU A 110 6.81 -6.31 25.33
N LYS A 111 6.59 -5.00 25.16
CA LYS A 111 5.28 -4.35 25.31
C LYS A 111 4.97 -3.33 24.22
N GLY A 112 3.68 -3.01 24.07
CA GLY A 112 3.19 -1.96 23.18
C GLY A 112 3.38 -2.24 21.68
N ARG A 113 3.36 -1.17 20.88
CA ARG A 113 3.43 -1.28 19.40
C ARG A 113 4.73 -1.92 18.90
N GLY A 114 5.85 -1.72 19.62
CA GLY A 114 7.13 -2.32 19.26
C GLY A 114 7.09 -3.85 19.31
N LYS A 115 6.38 -4.45 20.29
CA LYS A 115 6.17 -5.91 20.35
C LYS A 115 5.47 -6.46 19.10
N ASN A 116 4.46 -5.75 18.60
CA ASN A 116 3.73 -6.18 17.39
C ASN A 116 4.61 -6.06 16.13
N ALA A 117 5.50 -5.05 16.08
CA ALA A 117 6.49 -4.94 15.01
C ALA A 117 7.49 -6.11 15.06
N VAL A 118 8.01 -6.44 16.25
CA VAL A 118 8.86 -7.62 16.51
C VAL A 118 8.19 -8.92 16.05
N ALA A 119 6.91 -9.13 16.41
CA ALA A 119 6.18 -10.34 16.02
C ALA A 119 6.08 -10.49 14.49
N ALA A 120 5.81 -9.39 13.77
CA ALA A 120 5.83 -9.38 12.31
C ALA A 120 7.23 -9.66 11.75
N ILE A 121 8.27 -9.01 12.31
CA ILE A 121 9.68 -9.22 11.91
C ILE A 121 10.06 -10.71 12.01
N ASN A 122 9.75 -11.35 13.14
CA ASN A 122 10.09 -12.77 13.34
C ASN A 122 9.38 -13.67 12.32
N PHE A 123 8.08 -13.45 12.08
CA PHE A 123 7.33 -14.18 11.07
C PHE A 123 7.95 -14.07 9.67
N PHE A 124 8.29 -12.85 9.25
CA PHE A 124 8.87 -12.62 7.93
C PHE A 124 10.30 -13.14 7.82
N LYS A 125 11.06 -13.16 8.91
CA LYS A 125 12.39 -13.77 8.98
C LYS A 125 12.32 -15.27 8.71
N GLU A 126 11.41 -15.96 9.41
CA GLU A 126 11.23 -17.42 9.28
C GLU A 126 10.75 -17.82 7.87
N LYS A 127 9.90 -16.99 7.27
CA LYS A 127 9.34 -17.26 5.95
C LYS A 127 10.16 -16.73 4.78
N TRP A 128 11.23 -15.96 5.03
CA TRP A 128 11.87 -15.12 3.99
C TRP A 128 12.17 -15.86 2.69
N GLU A 129 12.79 -17.04 2.79
CA GLU A 129 13.18 -17.87 1.63
C GLU A 129 11.99 -18.44 0.84
N THR A 130 10.79 -18.45 1.43
CA THR A 130 9.57 -18.99 0.82
C THR A 130 8.63 -17.90 0.29
N ILE A 131 8.95 -16.62 0.54
CA ILE A 131 8.12 -15.50 0.10
C ILE A 131 8.24 -15.33 -1.41
N SER A 132 7.08 -15.28 -2.07
CA SER A 132 7.03 -14.93 -3.49
C SER A 132 7.24 -13.44 -3.69
N LEU A 133 8.47 -13.06 -4.07
CA LEU A 133 8.84 -11.68 -4.43
C LEU A 133 8.53 -11.32 -5.90
N GLN A 134 8.16 -12.30 -6.73
CA GLN A 134 7.92 -12.14 -8.16
C GLN A 134 6.47 -11.69 -8.45
N ASN A 135 6.00 -10.64 -7.78
CA ASN A 135 4.70 -10.06 -8.09
C ASN A 135 4.86 -8.89 -9.08
N SER A 136 4.47 -9.14 -10.33
CA SER A 136 4.45 -8.13 -11.40
C SER A 136 3.08 -7.49 -11.60
N LYS A 137 2.18 -7.58 -10.63
CA LYS A 137 0.79 -7.07 -10.71
C LYS A 137 0.60 -5.83 -9.85
N CYS A 138 -0.32 -4.97 -10.27
CA CYS A 138 -0.85 -3.89 -9.43
C CYS A 138 -2.26 -4.22 -8.94
N LEU A 139 -2.76 -3.46 -7.96
CA LEU A 139 -4.10 -3.66 -7.36
C LEU A 139 -5.23 -3.65 -8.40
N ILE A 140 -5.06 -2.96 -9.52
CA ILE A 140 -6.08 -2.77 -10.56
C ILE A 140 -6.10 -3.91 -11.60
N CYS A 141 -5.07 -4.77 -11.63
CA CYS A 141 -5.06 -5.95 -12.49
C CYS A 141 -6.26 -6.87 -12.19
N ASP A 142 -6.74 -7.62 -13.18
CA ASP A 142 -7.83 -8.59 -12.96
C ASP A 142 -7.36 -9.79 -12.13
N ASP A 143 -6.11 -10.22 -12.37
CA ASP A 143 -5.40 -11.24 -11.62
C ASP A 143 -4.43 -10.64 -10.59
N TRP A 144 -4.80 -9.52 -9.96
CA TRP A 144 -3.96 -8.76 -9.03
C TRP A 144 -3.45 -9.57 -7.83
N LEU A 145 -4.13 -10.66 -7.47
CA LEU A 145 -3.83 -11.46 -6.30
C LEU A 145 -3.29 -12.83 -6.68
N SER A 146 -1.99 -13.06 -6.41
CA SER A 146 -1.37 -14.37 -6.62
C SER A 146 -1.92 -15.43 -5.66
N LYS A 147 -1.80 -16.71 -6.04
CA LYS A 147 -2.20 -17.83 -5.18
C LYS A 147 -1.49 -17.81 -3.82
N TYR A 148 -0.20 -17.47 -3.82
CA TYR A 148 0.61 -17.33 -2.59
C TYR A 148 -0.01 -16.28 -1.66
N TRP A 149 -0.19 -15.05 -2.15
CA TRP A 149 -0.72 -13.95 -1.32
C TRP A 149 -2.18 -14.16 -0.92
N LYS A 150 -2.98 -14.82 -1.75
CA LYS A 150 -4.34 -15.21 -1.38
C LYS A 150 -4.35 -16.09 -0.13
N ASN A 151 -3.47 -17.08 -0.07
CA ASN A 151 -3.39 -17.98 1.07
C ASN A 151 -2.91 -17.25 2.33
N GLU A 152 -1.84 -16.47 2.22
CA GLU A 152 -1.28 -15.71 3.36
C GLU A 152 -2.27 -14.64 3.88
N LEU A 153 -3.00 -13.96 3.00
CA LEU A 153 -3.92 -12.87 3.40
C LEU A 153 -5.30 -13.36 3.85
N ASN A 154 -5.70 -14.59 3.53
CA ASN A 154 -7.02 -15.12 3.91
C ASN A 154 -7.18 -15.32 5.42
N THR A 155 -6.08 -15.34 6.17
CA THR A 155 -6.07 -15.45 7.63
C THR A 155 -5.80 -14.12 8.32
N LEU A 156 -5.37 -13.08 7.59
CA LEU A 156 -4.95 -11.80 8.17
C LEU A 156 -6.16 -10.93 8.58
N PRO A 157 -6.42 -10.73 9.89
CA PRO A 157 -7.50 -9.88 10.33
C PRO A 157 -7.09 -8.40 10.24
N ILE A 158 -8.07 -7.50 10.08
CA ILE A 158 -7.83 -6.07 10.29
C ILE A 158 -7.89 -5.80 11.79
N LYS A 159 -6.75 -5.89 12.50
CA LYS A 159 -6.66 -5.59 13.93
C LYS A 159 -5.34 -4.90 14.25
N SER A 160 -5.30 -4.18 15.38
CA SER A 160 -4.16 -3.34 15.80
C SER A 160 -2.85 -4.12 16.02
N ASP A 161 -2.95 -5.40 16.36
CA ASP A 161 -1.84 -6.35 16.51
C ASP A 161 -1.30 -6.86 15.17
N HIS A 162 -2.08 -6.77 14.09
CA HIS A 162 -1.72 -7.27 12.75
C HIS A 162 -1.33 -6.16 11.76
N ILE A 163 -1.34 -4.88 12.18
CA ILE A 163 -1.02 -3.75 11.30
C ILE A 163 0.41 -3.83 10.73
N TYR A 164 1.38 -4.31 11.52
CA TYR A 164 2.76 -4.43 11.07
C TYR A 164 2.93 -5.54 10.04
N HIS A 165 2.12 -6.60 10.14
CA HIS A 165 2.04 -7.64 9.11
C HIS A 165 1.61 -7.05 7.76
N ALA A 166 0.53 -6.28 7.74
CA ALA A 166 0.05 -5.62 6.52
C ALA A 166 1.07 -4.59 5.99
N LYS A 167 1.76 -3.86 6.88
CA LYS A 167 2.85 -2.95 6.50
C LYS A 167 4.00 -3.67 5.80
N TRP A 168 4.45 -4.81 6.33
CA TRP A 168 5.43 -5.67 5.67
C TRP A 168 4.94 -6.09 4.29
N ILE A 169 3.73 -6.64 4.18
CA ILE A 169 3.19 -7.11 2.90
C ILE A 169 3.05 -5.98 1.87
N SER A 170 2.68 -4.78 2.32
CA SER A 170 2.54 -3.59 1.48
C SER A 170 3.85 -3.02 0.94
N LEU A 171 4.98 -3.33 1.57
CA LEU A 171 6.28 -2.96 1.04
C LEU A 171 6.75 -4.04 0.05
N LEU A 172 6.56 -5.33 0.35
CA LEU A 172 6.87 -6.42 -0.59
C LEU A 172 6.11 -6.30 -1.92
N ASN A 173 4.87 -5.78 -1.89
CA ASN A 173 4.02 -5.60 -3.06
C ASN A 173 3.48 -4.17 -3.12
N ILE A 174 4.40 -3.23 -3.32
CA ILE A 174 4.17 -1.79 -3.20
C ILE A 174 3.13 -1.24 -4.19
N ASP A 175 2.78 -1.98 -5.23
CA ASP A 175 1.75 -1.57 -6.19
C ASP A 175 0.42 -2.31 -6.01
N THR A 176 0.34 -3.22 -5.04
CA THR A 176 -0.80 -4.13 -4.84
C THR A 176 -1.45 -3.94 -3.47
N PHE A 177 -0.66 -3.93 -2.40
CA PHE A 177 -1.18 -3.96 -1.03
C PHE A 177 -0.90 -2.65 -0.29
N ILE A 178 -1.84 -2.25 0.56
CA ILE A 178 -1.89 -0.92 1.18
C ILE A 178 -1.57 -1.04 2.68
N PRO A 179 -0.60 -0.30 3.22
CA PRO A 179 -0.29 -0.36 4.64
C PRO A 179 -1.50 0.12 5.44
N ILE A 180 -1.66 -0.46 6.62
CA ILE A 180 -2.64 -0.01 7.59
C ILE A 180 -1.95 0.35 8.91
N ASP A 181 -2.56 1.26 9.62
CA ASP A 181 -2.29 1.61 11.01
C ASP A 181 -3.60 1.56 11.80
N ASN A 182 -3.60 2.00 13.05
CA ASN A 182 -4.82 1.96 13.86
C ASN A 182 -5.91 2.91 13.37
N GLY A 183 -5.55 4.09 12.83
CA GLY A 183 -6.51 5.06 12.31
C GLY A 183 -7.16 4.55 11.02
N SER A 184 -6.34 4.26 10.01
CA SER A 184 -6.77 3.68 8.74
C SER A 184 -7.48 2.34 8.93
N ALA A 185 -7.07 1.46 9.86
CA ALA A 185 -7.80 0.22 10.13
C ALA A 185 -9.23 0.45 10.64
N LYS A 186 -9.46 1.47 11.49
CA LYS A 186 -10.81 1.85 11.92
C LYS A 186 -11.63 2.38 10.74
N LEU A 187 -11.03 3.23 9.91
CA LEU A 187 -11.66 3.79 8.74
C LEU A 187 -12.00 2.69 7.69
N PHE A 188 -11.05 1.81 7.40
CA PHE A 188 -11.23 0.63 6.54
C PHE A 188 -12.39 -0.23 7.01
N LYS A 189 -12.49 -0.54 8.31
CA LYS A 189 -13.63 -1.30 8.87
C LYS A 189 -14.95 -0.58 8.73
N ARG A 190 -14.95 0.75 8.87
CA ARG A 190 -16.17 1.57 8.77
C ARG A 190 -16.70 1.58 7.32
N LEU A 191 -15.79 1.79 6.36
CA LEU A 191 -16.10 1.87 4.93
C LEU A 191 -16.36 0.49 4.33
N TYR A 192 -15.55 -0.50 4.71
CA TYR A 192 -15.59 -1.88 4.23
C TYR A 192 -15.76 -2.82 5.43
N PRO A 193 -17.00 -3.05 5.92
CA PRO A 193 -17.26 -3.79 7.16
C PRO A 193 -17.04 -5.30 6.98
N ARG A 194 -15.77 -5.66 6.82
CA ARG A 194 -15.26 -7.01 6.64
C ARG A 194 -14.24 -7.33 7.71
N LYS A 195 -14.05 -8.62 7.96
CA LYS A 195 -13.19 -9.08 9.07
C LYS A 195 -11.73 -9.18 8.61
N LYS A 196 -11.51 -9.47 7.33
CA LYS A 196 -10.20 -9.79 6.78
C LYS A 196 -9.66 -8.67 5.89
N TYR A 197 -8.35 -8.52 5.91
CA TYR A 197 -7.65 -7.50 5.13
C TYR A 197 -7.89 -7.65 3.62
N ILE A 198 -7.80 -8.87 3.11
CA ILE A 198 -8.06 -9.20 1.69
C ILE A 198 -9.48 -8.80 1.24
N GLU A 199 -10.50 -9.01 2.07
CA GLU A 199 -11.89 -8.70 1.75
C GLU A 199 -12.09 -7.19 1.60
N CYS A 200 -11.43 -6.39 2.45
CA CYS A 200 -11.45 -4.94 2.32
C CYS A 200 -10.69 -4.47 1.08
N LEU A 201 -9.54 -5.08 0.76
CA LEU A 201 -8.79 -4.74 -0.46
C LEU A 201 -9.61 -5.02 -1.73
N CYS A 202 -10.37 -6.11 -1.78
CA CYS A 202 -11.27 -6.38 -2.91
C CYS A 202 -12.28 -5.25 -3.13
N ARG A 203 -12.91 -4.76 -2.06
CA ARG A 203 -13.89 -3.66 -2.14
C ARG A 203 -13.24 -2.32 -2.48
N LEU A 204 -12.09 -2.05 -1.88
CA LEU A 204 -11.32 -0.86 -2.21
C LEU A 204 -10.86 -0.86 -3.67
N ARG A 205 -10.46 -2.01 -4.20
CA ARG A 205 -10.13 -2.18 -5.62
C ARG A 205 -11.32 -1.82 -6.51
N GLU A 206 -12.50 -2.36 -6.21
CA GLU A 206 -13.73 -2.03 -6.95
C GLU A 206 -13.99 -0.52 -6.90
N ASP A 207 -14.02 0.08 -5.71
CA ASP A 207 -14.24 1.51 -5.52
C ASP A 207 -13.25 2.39 -6.32
N ILE A 208 -11.97 2.00 -6.39
CA ILE A 208 -10.96 2.75 -7.17
C ILE A 208 -11.21 2.60 -8.67
N ILE A 209 -11.51 1.39 -9.16
CA ILE A 209 -11.80 1.17 -10.58
C ILE A 209 -12.98 2.04 -11.00
N ASP A 210 -14.08 1.98 -10.24
CA ASP A 210 -15.28 2.76 -10.52
C ASP A 210 -14.99 4.27 -10.51
N TYR A 211 -14.16 4.73 -9.56
CA TYR A 211 -13.74 6.13 -9.50
C TYR A 211 -12.95 6.56 -10.74
N LEU A 212 -11.99 5.73 -11.17
CA LEU A 212 -11.17 6.03 -12.35
C LEU A 212 -12.02 6.08 -13.62
N GLU A 213 -12.92 5.11 -13.79
CA GLU A 213 -13.84 5.05 -14.94
C GLU A 213 -14.81 6.24 -14.96
N ARG A 214 -15.51 6.50 -13.85
CA ARG A 214 -16.47 7.60 -13.71
C ARG A 214 -15.84 8.96 -14.01
N ASN A 215 -14.62 9.18 -13.55
CA ASN A 215 -13.90 10.44 -13.73
C ASN A 215 -13.03 10.48 -15.00
N LYS A 216 -13.08 9.45 -15.85
CA LYS A 216 -12.22 9.31 -17.04
C LYS A 216 -10.73 9.56 -16.71
N MET A 217 -10.31 9.10 -15.54
CA MET A 217 -8.96 9.29 -15.03
C MET A 217 -8.09 8.09 -15.39
N SER A 218 -7.02 8.33 -16.13
CA SER A 218 -6.05 7.27 -16.43
C SER A 218 -5.17 6.93 -15.23
N MET A 219 -4.61 5.72 -15.23
CA MET A 219 -3.66 5.25 -14.22
C MET A 219 -2.45 6.19 -14.06
N PRO A 220 -1.78 6.67 -15.14
CA PRO A 220 -0.71 7.66 -15.00
C PRO A 220 -1.15 8.94 -14.29
N LYS A 221 -2.34 9.48 -14.63
CA LYS A 221 -2.89 10.67 -13.97
C LYS A 221 -3.17 10.42 -12.49
N PHE A 222 -3.73 9.26 -12.15
CA PHE A 222 -3.97 8.86 -10.76
C PHE A 222 -2.65 8.78 -9.98
N ARG A 223 -1.60 8.21 -10.59
CA ARG A 223 -0.28 8.11 -9.96
C ARG A 223 0.38 9.46 -9.71
N GLN A 224 0.11 10.44 -10.57
CA GLN A 224 0.59 11.81 -10.44
C GLN A 224 -0.17 12.64 -9.39
N LEU A 225 -1.28 12.13 -8.83
CA LEU A 225 -1.98 12.80 -7.74
C LEU A 225 -1.08 12.95 -6.50
N ASP A 226 -0.15 12.03 -6.29
CA ASP A 226 0.89 12.15 -5.28
C ASP A 226 2.17 12.78 -5.88
N LYS A 227 2.55 13.99 -5.45
CA LYS A 227 3.92 14.52 -5.66
C LYS A 227 4.44 15.06 -4.33
N PRO A 228 5.19 14.25 -3.57
CA PRO A 228 5.76 14.71 -2.31
C PRO A 228 6.86 15.77 -2.53
N GLY A 229 7.46 15.86 -3.72
CA GLY A 229 8.43 16.93 -4.07
C GLY A 229 7.91 18.35 -3.89
N GLU A 230 6.59 18.58 -3.93
CA GLU A 230 6.03 19.92 -3.62
C GLU A 230 6.31 20.38 -2.18
N PHE A 231 6.63 19.46 -1.27
CA PHE A 231 6.82 19.73 0.16
C PHE A 231 8.14 19.22 0.74
N PHE A 232 8.84 18.33 0.03
CA PHE A 232 10.12 17.75 0.42
C PHE A 232 11.14 18.04 -0.68
N LYS A 233 12.00 19.03 -0.48
CA LYS A 233 12.97 19.52 -1.48
C LYS A 233 13.94 18.42 -1.94
N GLU A 234 14.22 17.47 -1.06
CA GLU A 234 15.02 16.29 -1.36
C GLU A 234 14.38 15.39 -2.43
N LEU A 235 13.12 15.66 -2.80
CA LEU A 235 12.30 14.89 -3.73
C LEU A 235 11.91 15.67 -5.01
N ASP A 236 12.57 16.79 -5.33
CA ASP A 236 12.18 17.69 -6.44
C ASP A 236 12.30 17.07 -7.86
N ASN A 237 13.13 16.03 -8.05
CA ASN A 237 13.45 15.46 -9.37
C ASN A 237 13.01 14.01 -9.57
N ILE A 238 11.87 13.61 -9.01
CA ILE A 238 11.54 12.20 -8.85
C ILE A 238 10.49 11.73 -9.85
N ASN A 239 10.66 10.47 -10.29
CA ASN A 239 9.70 9.74 -11.10
C ASN A 239 8.25 10.11 -10.78
N SER A 240 7.55 10.61 -11.79
CA SER A 240 6.16 11.09 -11.68
C SER A 240 5.17 9.97 -11.35
N SER A 241 5.54 8.71 -11.60
CA SER A 241 4.72 7.53 -11.34
C SER A 241 4.92 7.01 -9.93
N ARG A 242 3.99 7.29 -9.02
CA ARG A 242 4.01 6.78 -7.63
C ARG A 242 3.35 5.38 -7.53
N PRO A 243 3.79 4.51 -6.61
CA PRO A 243 3.12 3.23 -6.36
C PRO A 243 1.70 3.43 -5.85
N LEU A 244 0.75 2.60 -6.30
CA LEU A 244 -0.65 2.69 -5.92
C LEU A 244 -0.85 2.70 -4.41
N SER A 245 -0.13 1.83 -3.69
CA SER A 245 -0.27 1.75 -2.24
C SER A 245 0.04 3.06 -1.51
N ARG A 246 0.96 3.87 -2.05
CA ARG A 246 1.44 5.15 -1.48
C ARG A 246 0.56 6.35 -1.83
N ILE A 247 -0.25 6.21 -2.87
CA ILE A 247 -1.29 7.18 -3.21
C ILE A 247 -2.50 6.89 -2.35
N ILE A 248 -2.89 5.61 -2.30
CA ILE A 248 -4.10 5.17 -1.61
C ILE A 248 -3.94 5.29 -0.10
N ASP A 249 -2.75 5.02 0.47
CA ASP A 249 -2.54 5.16 1.91
C ASP A 249 -2.91 6.58 2.39
N LYS A 250 -2.47 7.64 1.71
CA LYS A 250 -2.69 9.06 2.06
C LYS A 250 -4.14 9.42 2.23
N ILE A 251 -5.03 8.79 1.47
CA ILE A 251 -6.47 8.98 1.54
C ILE A 251 -7.01 8.56 2.93
N PHE A 252 -6.37 7.60 3.58
CA PHE A 252 -6.74 7.10 4.91
C PHE A 252 -5.97 7.73 6.08
N TYR A 253 -4.97 8.57 5.80
CA TYR A 253 -4.16 9.29 6.80
C TYR A 253 -4.41 10.80 6.81
N ALA A 254 -5.26 11.32 5.93
CA ALA A 254 -5.67 12.71 5.99
C ALA A 254 -6.51 12.97 7.27
N PRO A 255 -6.21 14.04 8.03
CA PRO A 255 -6.93 14.39 9.25
C PRO A 255 -8.41 14.70 9.03
#